data_AF-A0A1I5F382-F1
#
_entry.id   AF-A0A1I5F382-F1
#
_cell.length_a   1.000
_cell.length_b   1.000
_cell.length_c   1.000
_cell.angle_alpha   90.00
_cell.angle_beta   90.00
_cell.angle_gamma   90.00
#
_symmetry.space_group_name_H-M   'P 1'
#
loop_
_entity.id
_entity.type
_entity.pdbx_description
1 polymer ?
#
loop_
_entity_poly.entity_id
_entity_poly.type
_entity_poly.pdbx_seq_one_letter_code
_entity_poly.pdbx_strand_id
1 'polypeptide(L)'
;AKLGVRLLFAKPYSPEGTGKIERFNQNIDRFLDEYKVDKMPKTLEQMNDRFWVWLEECYQNKSHSALGNKTPVEAYHLDPKPLKYLPVDVVANAFLHSESRRVDKSGCISFGSVKYEVGLAYVGRMVDVIFDPNNTETLTVEYQDDPPLIATKLLIGEKVSERPPLPEYLTAIKPSESRLLEAAKRENDKRKEKTSATAISFRNMRNGGGGNV
;
A
#
# COMPACT_ATOMS: atom_id res chain seq x y z
N ALA A 1 -3.53 -24.37 1.37
CA ALA A 1 -3.70 -23.67 2.65
C ALA A 1 -2.43 -22.86 2.94
N LYS A 2 -2.51 -21.53 2.96
CA LYS A 2 -1.34 -20.62 3.03
C LYS A 2 -0.59 -20.67 4.38
N LEU A 3 -1.30 -21.00 5.46
CA LEU A 3 -0.75 -21.01 6.84
C LEU A 3 -0.26 -22.39 7.31
N GLY A 4 -0.26 -23.41 6.46
CA GLY A 4 0.12 -24.79 6.85
C GLY A 4 -0.80 -25.45 7.89
N VAL A 5 -1.96 -24.86 8.17
CA VAL A 5 -2.97 -25.41 9.10
C VAL A 5 -3.75 -26.50 8.37
N ARG A 6 -3.81 -27.69 8.99
CA ARG A 6 -4.61 -28.81 8.49
C ARG A 6 -6.02 -28.69 9.07
N LEU A 7 -7.01 -28.54 8.22
CA LEU A 7 -8.41 -28.58 8.62
C LEU A 7 -8.79 -30.03 8.93
N LEU A 8 -9.11 -30.30 10.19
CA LEU A 8 -9.56 -31.62 10.65
C LEU A 8 -11.03 -31.51 11.01
N PHE A 9 -11.87 -32.29 10.34
CA PHE A 9 -13.30 -32.40 10.66
C PHE A 9 -13.53 -33.53 11.64
N ALA A 10 -14.51 -33.36 12.54
CA ALA A 10 -14.97 -34.43 13.40
C ALA A 10 -15.54 -35.57 12.55
N LYS A 11 -15.19 -36.81 12.88
CA LYS A 11 -15.80 -37.98 12.25
C LYS A 11 -17.27 -38.09 12.70
N PRO A 12 -18.17 -38.60 11.84
CA PRO A 12 -19.52 -38.94 12.28
C PRO A 12 -19.49 -39.78 13.57
N TYR A 13 -20.37 -39.45 14.53
CA TYR A 13 -20.48 -40.10 15.84
C TYR A 13 -19.31 -39.92 16.82
N SER A 14 -18.42 -38.95 16.63
CA SER A 14 -17.37 -38.59 17.61
C SER A 14 -17.50 -37.12 18.05
N PRO A 15 -18.46 -36.82 18.95
CA PRO A 15 -18.73 -35.45 19.41
C PRO A 15 -17.73 -34.96 20.47
N GLU A 16 -16.77 -35.78 20.92
CA GLU A 16 -15.88 -35.39 22.02
C GLU A 16 -15.04 -34.15 21.72
N GLY A 17 -14.75 -33.89 20.44
CA GLY A 17 -14.02 -32.71 19.99
C GLY A 17 -14.82 -31.39 20.06
N THR A 18 -16.15 -31.44 20.01
CA THR A 18 -16.99 -30.22 19.96
C THR A 18 -17.49 -29.78 21.34
N GLY A 19 -17.62 -30.71 22.30
CA GLY A 19 -18.19 -30.42 23.62
C GLY A 19 -17.43 -29.36 24.45
N LYS A 20 -16.12 -29.20 24.22
CA LYS A 20 -15.35 -28.12 24.88
C LYS A 20 -15.71 -26.74 24.37
N ILE A 21 -15.91 -26.60 23.07
CA ILE A 21 -16.33 -25.35 22.43
C ILE A 21 -17.76 -25.02 22.86
N GLU A 22 -18.65 -26.02 22.92
CA GLU A 22 -20.01 -25.84 23.44
C GLU A 22 -20.02 -25.34 24.88
N ARG A 23 -19.19 -25.92 25.76
CA ARG A 23 -19.09 -25.47 27.16
C ARG A 23 -18.55 -24.06 27.28
N PHE A 24 -17.63 -23.67 26.40
CA PHE A 24 -17.14 -22.29 26.33
C PHE A 24 -18.24 -21.32 25.86
N ASN A 25 -19.01 -21.69 24.83
CA ASN A 25 -20.14 -20.89 24.36
C ASN A 25 -21.21 -20.72 25.46
N GLN A 26 -21.50 -21.76 26.25
CA GLN A 26 -22.38 -21.63 27.41
C GLN A 26 -21.87 -20.63 28.46
N ASN A 27 -20.55 -20.49 28.61
CA ASN A 27 -19.99 -19.45 29.47
C ASN A 27 -20.18 -18.06 28.85
N ILE A 28 -20.01 -17.92 27.53
CA ILE A 28 -20.30 -16.66 26.82
C ILE A 28 -21.78 -16.29 26.96
N ASP A 29 -22.70 -17.26 26.91
CA ASP A 29 -24.14 -17.00 27.10
C ASP A 29 -24.40 -16.34 28.47
N ARG A 30 -23.67 -16.75 29.52
CA ARG A 30 -23.76 -16.11 30.84
C ARG A 30 -23.29 -14.66 30.81
N PHE A 31 -22.21 -14.36 30.08
CA PHE A 31 -21.79 -12.97 29.86
C PHE A 31 -22.90 -12.17 29.18
N LEU A 32 -23.52 -12.73 28.14
CA LEU A 32 -24.60 -12.07 27.42
C LEU A 32 -25.81 -11.81 28.33
N ASP A 33 -26.11 -12.71 29.25
CA ASP A 33 -27.19 -12.52 30.22
C ASP A 33 -26.88 -11.41 31.23
N GLU A 34 -25.66 -11.35 31.77
CA GLU A 34 -25.21 -10.23 32.63
C GLU A 34 -25.21 -8.91 31.85
N TYR A 35 -24.76 -8.94 30.60
CA TYR A 35 -24.71 -7.78 29.71
C TYR A 35 -26.11 -7.24 29.39
N LYS A 36 -27.13 -8.09 29.25
CA LYS A 36 -28.53 -7.64 29.06
C LYS A 36 -29.08 -6.89 30.27
N VAL A 37 -28.58 -7.20 31.47
CA VAL A 37 -28.97 -6.50 32.71
C VAL A 37 -28.25 -5.16 32.82
N ASP A 38 -27.03 -5.07 32.28
CA ASP A 38 -26.29 -3.82 32.18
C ASP A 38 -27.01 -2.83 31.25
N LYS A 39 -27.54 -1.75 31.82
CA LYS A 39 -28.30 -0.72 31.09
C LYS A 39 -27.40 0.17 30.21
N MET A 40 -26.08 0.09 30.37
CA MET A 40 -25.11 0.80 29.54
C MET A 40 -24.00 -0.16 29.13
N PRO A 41 -23.98 -0.56 27.85
CA PRO A 41 -23.36 0.31 26.85
C PRO A 41 -24.17 0.54 25.58
N LYS A 42 -23.87 1.65 24.90
CA LYS A 42 -24.61 2.11 23.71
C LYS A 42 -23.91 1.78 22.39
N THR A 43 -22.66 1.30 22.44
CA THR A 43 -21.83 1.04 21.26
C THR A 43 -21.19 -0.34 21.31
N LEU A 44 -20.87 -0.89 20.13
CA LEU A 44 -20.20 -2.18 19.99
C LEU A 44 -18.81 -2.19 20.62
N GLU A 45 -18.09 -1.08 20.54
CA GLU A 45 -16.76 -0.93 21.14
C GLU A 45 -16.82 -1.12 22.66
N GLN A 46 -17.76 -0.47 23.34
CA GLN A 46 -17.93 -0.62 24.78
C GLN A 46 -18.34 -2.04 25.17
N MET A 47 -19.13 -2.71 24.34
CA MET A 47 -19.45 -4.14 24.52
C MET A 47 -18.20 -5.00 24.46
N ASN A 48 -17.35 -4.77 23.46
CA ASN A 48 -16.10 -5.50 23.28
C ASN A 48 -15.16 -5.28 24.48
N ASP A 49 -15.01 -4.04 24.95
CA ASP A 49 -14.19 -3.73 26.13
C ASP A 49 -14.66 -4.47 27.38
N ARG A 50 -15.99 -4.49 27.63
CA ARG A 50 -16.58 -5.25 28.73
C ARG A 50 -16.37 -6.75 28.57
N PHE A 51 -16.52 -7.26 27.35
CA PHE A 51 -16.30 -8.67 27.07
C PHE A 51 -14.85 -9.07 27.32
N TRP A 52 -13.87 -8.24 26.93
CA TRP A 52 -12.46 -8.51 27.20
C TRP A 52 -12.16 -8.61 28.70
N VAL A 53 -12.63 -7.64 29.49
CA VAL A 53 -12.46 -7.65 30.95
C VAL A 53 -13.13 -8.88 31.58
N TRP A 54 -14.35 -9.21 31.15
CA TRP A 54 -15.04 -10.40 31.64
C TRP A 54 -14.31 -11.69 31.24
N LEU A 55 -13.79 -11.79 30.01
CA LEU A 55 -13.07 -12.96 29.53
C LEU A 55 -11.79 -13.19 30.32
N GLU A 56 -11.03 -12.13 30.60
CA GLU A 56 -9.82 -12.19 31.42
C GLU A 56 -10.14 -12.63 32.85
N GLU A 57 -11.03 -11.91 33.54
CA GLU A 57 -11.27 -12.12 34.97
C GLU A 57 -12.18 -13.33 35.27
N CYS A 58 -13.24 -13.52 34.49
CA CYS A 58 -14.25 -14.53 34.78
C CYS A 58 -14.00 -15.88 34.12
N TYR A 59 -13.04 -15.97 33.19
CA TYR A 59 -12.70 -17.20 32.48
C TYR A 59 -11.20 -17.51 32.50
N GLN A 60 -10.36 -16.64 31.94
CA GLN A 60 -8.93 -16.92 31.73
C GLN A 60 -8.14 -17.00 33.03
N ASN A 61 -8.44 -16.14 34.02
CA ASN A 61 -7.82 -16.12 35.34
C ASN A 61 -8.58 -16.95 36.39
N LYS A 62 -9.68 -17.61 35.99
CA LYS A 62 -10.48 -18.43 36.89
C LYS A 62 -10.01 -19.88 36.89
N SER A 63 -9.82 -20.45 38.07
CA SER A 63 -9.47 -21.87 38.23
C SER A 63 -10.57 -22.78 37.68
N HIS A 64 -10.19 -23.73 36.81
CA HIS A 64 -11.11 -24.71 36.23
C HIS A 64 -10.82 -26.11 36.78
N SER A 65 -11.87 -26.83 37.20
CA SER A 65 -11.76 -28.21 37.69
C SER A 65 -11.19 -29.17 36.62
N ALA A 66 -11.54 -28.94 35.35
CA ALA A 66 -11.05 -29.73 34.22
C ALA A 66 -9.54 -29.56 33.96
N LEU A 67 -8.90 -28.53 34.52
CA LEU A 67 -7.46 -28.24 34.41
C LEU A 67 -6.71 -28.54 35.73
N GLY A 68 -7.34 -29.27 36.66
CA GLY A 68 -6.75 -29.55 37.97
C GLY A 68 -6.63 -28.30 38.85
N ASN A 69 -7.65 -27.43 38.83
CA ASN A 69 -7.73 -26.15 39.56
C ASN A 69 -6.72 -25.07 39.13
N LYS A 70 -6.05 -25.27 37.99
CA LYS A 70 -5.26 -24.22 37.34
C LYS A 70 -6.16 -23.30 36.52
N THR A 71 -5.67 -22.09 36.28
CA THR A 71 -6.32 -21.16 35.36
C THR A 71 -5.99 -21.52 33.90
N PRO A 72 -6.86 -21.23 32.91
CA PRO A 72 -6.53 -21.39 31.50
C PRO A 72 -5.21 -20.72 31.09
N VAL A 73 -4.89 -19.54 31.64
CA VAL A 73 -3.62 -18.83 31.38
C VAL A 73 -2.44 -19.63 31.90
N GLU A 74 -2.51 -20.11 33.15
CA GLU A 74 -1.46 -20.97 33.72
C GLU A 74 -1.26 -22.24 32.90
N ALA A 75 -2.35 -22.90 32.50
CA ALA A 75 -2.28 -24.10 31.68
C ALA A 75 -1.64 -23.85 30.32
N TYR A 76 -1.93 -22.71 29.69
CA TYR A 76 -1.31 -22.30 28.43
C TYR A 76 0.19 -22.00 28.58
N HIS A 77 0.58 -21.30 29.65
CA HIS A 77 1.99 -20.95 29.91
C HIS A 77 2.84 -22.16 30.31
N LEU A 78 2.23 -23.17 30.94
CA LEU A 78 2.89 -24.42 31.30
C LEU A 78 3.04 -25.40 30.12
N ASP A 79 2.38 -25.16 28.99
CA ASP A 79 2.50 -26.03 27.82
C ASP A 79 3.92 -25.94 27.25
N PRO A 80 4.69 -27.05 27.20
CA PRO A 80 6.04 -27.05 26.66
C PRO A 80 6.09 -26.90 25.13
N LYS A 81 4.94 -26.93 24.45
CA LYS A 81 4.88 -26.87 22.99
C LYS A 81 5.34 -25.50 22.48
N PRO A 82 6.38 -25.44 21.63
CA PRO A 82 6.89 -24.16 21.13
C PRO A 82 5.86 -23.49 20.22
N LEU A 83 5.71 -22.17 20.41
CA LEU A 83 4.92 -21.32 19.52
C LEU A 83 5.58 -21.23 18.15
N LYS A 84 4.78 -21.36 17.10
CA LYS A 84 5.23 -21.19 15.71
C LYS A 84 4.87 -19.80 15.25
N TYR A 85 5.87 -18.97 15.06
CA TYR A 85 5.69 -17.64 14.46
C TYR A 85 5.83 -17.75 12.95
N LEU A 86 4.85 -17.19 12.24
CA LEU A 86 4.89 -17.06 10.79
C LEU A 86 5.35 -15.65 10.42
N PRO A 87 6.06 -15.49 9.30
CA PRO A 87 6.48 -14.17 8.86
C PRO A 87 5.25 -13.35 8.41
N VAL A 88 5.32 -12.03 8.62
CA VAL A 88 4.16 -11.13 8.52
C VAL A 88 3.55 -11.12 7.11
N ASP A 89 4.39 -11.24 6.08
CA ASP A 89 4.00 -11.32 4.68
C ASP A 89 3.11 -12.54 4.39
N VAL A 90 3.47 -13.72 4.93
CA VAL A 90 2.69 -14.94 4.77
C VAL A 90 1.33 -14.82 5.47
N VAL A 91 1.30 -14.19 6.64
CA VAL A 91 0.06 -13.93 7.37
C VAL A 91 -0.83 -12.96 6.59
N ALA A 92 -0.30 -11.84 6.14
CA ALA A 92 -1.04 -10.85 5.34
C ALA A 92 -1.64 -11.51 4.09
N ASN A 93 -0.82 -12.24 3.34
CA ASN A 93 -1.26 -12.95 2.13
C ASN A 93 -2.33 -14.02 2.39
N ALA A 94 -2.41 -14.57 3.61
CA ALA A 94 -3.39 -15.59 3.97
C ALA A 94 -4.81 -15.03 4.13
N PHE A 95 -4.96 -13.75 4.50
CA PHE A 95 -6.26 -13.11 4.69
C PHE A 95 -6.79 -12.41 3.43
N LEU A 96 -5.93 -12.22 2.42
CA LEU A 96 -6.36 -11.71 1.12
C LEU A 96 -7.32 -12.70 0.46
N HIS A 97 -8.46 -12.16 0.01
CA HIS A 97 -9.46 -12.91 -0.74
C HIS A 97 -9.09 -12.92 -2.21
N SER A 98 -9.43 -14.00 -2.90
CA SER A 98 -9.17 -14.17 -4.33
C SER A 98 -10.47 -14.49 -5.04
N GLU A 99 -10.76 -13.72 -6.09
CA GLU A 99 -11.93 -13.92 -6.94
C GLU A 99 -11.55 -13.81 -8.41
N SER A 100 -11.90 -14.81 -9.22
CA SER A 100 -11.62 -14.79 -10.65
C SER A 100 -12.63 -13.92 -11.41
N ARG A 101 -12.13 -12.96 -12.20
CA ARG A 101 -12.96 -12.07 -13.02
C ARG A 101 -12.48 -12.03 -14.47
N ARG A 102 -13.41 -11.83 -15.39
CA ARG A 102 -13.10 -11.64 -16.81
C ARG A 102 -12.82 -10.18 -17.10
N VAL A 103 -11.75 -9.91 -17.85
CA VAL A 103 -11.41 -8.57 -18.32
C VAL A 103 -12.27 -8.20 -19.54
N ASP A 104 -12.91 -7.03 -19.49
CA ASP A 104 -13.71 -6.48 -20.57
C ASP A 104 -12.86 -6.10 -21.80
N LYS A 105 -13.53 -5.83 -22.92
CA LYS A 105 -12.87 -5.36 -24.17
C LYS A 105 -12.08 -4.07 -24.00
N SER A 106 -12.41 -3.26 -22.98
CA SER A 106 -11.71 -2.02 -22.64
C SER A 106 -10.49 -2.22 -21.73
N GLY A 107 -10.15 -3.45 -21.33
CA GLY A 107 -9.05 -3.70 -20.38
C GLY A 107 -9.42 -3.38 -18.93
N CYS A 108 -10.73 -3.33 -18.61
CA CYS A 108 -11.23 -3.07 -17.25
C CYS A 108 -11.85 -4.32 -16.64
N ILE A 109 -11.92 -4.37 -15.31
CA ILE A 109 -12.71 -5.35 -14.55
C ILE A 109 -13.78 -4.62 -13.74
N SER A 110 -14.93 -5.27 -13.51
CA SER A 110 -15.97 -4.79 -12.61
C SER A 110 -15.89 -5.56 -11.29
N PHE A 111 -15.61 -4.84 -10.20
CA PHE A 111 -15.48 -5.38 -8.85
C PHE A 111 -16.24 -4.47 -7.86
N GLY A 112 -17.19 -5.01 -7.10
CA GLY A 112 -17.98 -4.24 -6.13
C GLY A 112 -18.76 -3.06 -6.74
N SER A 113 -19.31 -3.21 -7.95
CA SER A 113 -19.98 -2.14 -8.72
C SER A 113 -19.08 -0.98 -9.16
N VAL A 114 -17.77 -1.13 -9.00
CA VAL A 114 -16.74 -0.18 -9.41
C VAL A 114 -15.89 -0.80 -10.51
N LYS A 115 -15.47 0.01 -11.48
CA LYS A 115 -14.56 -0.43 -12.55
C LYS A 115 -13.11 -0.18 -12.15
N TYR A 116 -12.23 -1.12 -12.43
CA TYR A 116 -10.79 -1.01 -12.22
C TYR A 116 -10.06 -1.24 -13.54
N GLU A 117 -8.96 -0.52 -13.73
CA GLU A 117 -8.11 -0.65 -14.92
C GLU A 117 -7.02 -1.70 -14.67
N VAL A 118 -6.96 -2.71 -15.54
CA VAL A 118 -5.96 -3.79 -15.53
C VAL A 118 -5.06 -3.69 -16.77
N GLY A 119 -5.55 -3.06 -17.83
CA GLY A 119 -4.80 -2.81 -19.05
C GLY A 119 -5.18 -3.73 -20.20
N LEU A 120 -4.77 -3.32 -21.40
CA LEU A 120 -5.19 -3.94 -22.67
C LEU A 120 -4.57 -5.33 -22.90
N ALA A 121 -3.47 -5.66 -22.23
CA ALA A 121 -2.78 -6.94 -22.38
C ALA A 121 -3.64 -8.14 -21.94
N TYR A 122 -4.56 -7.93 -21.00
CA TYR A 122 -5.36 -8.98 -20.39
C TYR A 122 -6.79 -9.06 -20.93
N VAL A 123 -7.12 -8.30 -21.98
CA VAL A 123 -8.47 -8.25 -22.57
C VAL A 123 -8.99 -9.65 -22.94
N GLY A 124 -10.18 -9.99 -22.45
CA GLY A 124 -10.82 -11.29 -22.70
C GLY A 124 -10.27 -12.46 -21.88
N ARG A 125 -9.23 -12.24 -21.08
CA ARG A 125 -8.64 -13.26 -20.19
C ARG A 125 -9.39 -13.30 -18.85
N MET A 126 -9.30 -14.45 -18.18
CA MET A 126 -9.71 -14.60 -16.78
C MET A 126 -8.50 -14.27 -15.90
N VAL A 127 -8.64 -13.29 -15.02
CA VAL A 127 -7.60 -12.86 -14.09
C VAL A 127 -8.08 -13.09 -12.66
N ASP A 128 -7.16 -13.36 -11.75
CA ASP A 128 -7.48 -13.53 -10.33
C ASP A 128 -7.26 -12.20 -9.61
N VAL A 129 -8.34 -11.70 -9.02
CA VAL A 129 -8.35 -10.44 -8.28
C VAL A 129 -8.14 -10.75 -6.82
N ILE A 130 -7.02 -10.31 -6.29
CA ILE A 130 -6.61 -10.45 -4.90
C ILE A 130 -6.84 -9.11 -4.19
N PHE A 131 -7.61 -9.15 -3.10
CA PHE A 131 -8.02 -7.95 -2.40
C PHE A 131 -8.17 -8.18 -0.89
N ASP A 132 -8.10 -7.08 -0.14
CA ASP A 132 -8.48 -7.04 1.27
C ASP A 132 -9.97 -6.70 1.37
N PRO A 133 -10.82 -7.54 1.99
CA PRO A 133 -12.24 -7.24 2.20
C PRO A 133 -12.49 -5.93 2.97
N ASN A 134 -11.56 -5.52 3.84
CA ASN A 134 -11.68 -4.30 4.63
C ASN A 134 -11.21 -3.07 3.85
N ASN A 135 -10.40 -3.24 2.79
CA ASN A 135 -9.91 -2.15 1.96
C ASN A 135 -9.90 -2.52 0.48
N THR A 136 -10.87 -1.98 -0.26
CA THR A 136 -11.07 -2.25 -1.69
C THR A 136 -10.51 -1.14 -2.59
N GLU A 137 -9.69 -0.21 -2.09
CA GLU A 137 -9.17 0.89 -2.90
C GLU A 137 -8.17 0.44 -3.96
N THR A 138 -7.32 -0.53 -3.60
CA THR A 138 -6.32 -1.12 -4.49
C THR A 138 -6.58 -2.60 -4.63
N LEU A 139 -6.59 -3.09 -5.87
CA LEU A 139 -6.75 -4.51 -6.16
C LEU A 139 -5.45 -5.01 -6.77
N THR A 140 -4.98 -6.17 -6.31
CA THR A 140 -3.85 -6.85 -6.95
C THR A 140 -4.43 -7.85 -7.94
N VAL A 141 -4.00 -7.78 -9.19
CA VAL A 141 -4.44 -8.68 -10.25
C VAL A 141 -3.29 -9.58 -10.62
N GLU A 142 -3.51 -10.88 -10.48
CA GLU A 142 -2.57 -11.91 -10.87
C GLU A 142 -3.08 -12.65 -12.10
N TYR A 143 -2.17 -12.96 -13.03
CA TYR A 143 -2.46 -13.74 -14.22
C TYR A 143 -1.31 -14.69 -14.50
N GLN A 144 -1.55 -16.01 -14.31
CA GLN A 144 -0.57 -17.06 -14.59
C GLN A 144 0.80 -16.76 -13.96
N ASP A 145 1.85 -16.62 -14.78
CA ASP A 145 3.23 -16.36 -14.37
C ASP A 145 3.65 -14.89 -14.57
N ASP A 146 2.71 -14.00 -14.95
CA ASP A 146 2.99 -12.58 -15.11
C ASP A 146 3.14 -11.91 -13.73
N PRO A 147 3.98 -10.85 -13.61
CA PRO A 147 4.13 -10.15 -12.35
C PRO A 147 2.79 -9.55 -11.89
N PRO A 148 2.49 -9.58 -10.58
CA PRO A 148 1.25 -9.06 -10.03
C PRO A 148 1.10 -7.58 -10.39
N LEU A 149 -0.06 -7.22 -10.91
CA LEU A 149 -0.38 -5.86 -11.33
C LEU A 149 -1.27 -5.19 -10.28
N ILE A 150 -1.00 -3.93 -9.97
CA ILE A 150 -1.90 -3.12 -9.15
C ILE A 150 -2.95 -2.48 -10.05
N ALA A 151 -4.20 -2.90 -9.91
CA ALA A 151 -5.33 -2.31 -10.61
C ALA A 151 -5.90 -1.14 -9.81
N THR A 152 -5.96 0.04 -10.45
CA THR A 152 -6.48 1.26 -9.85
C THR A 152 -7.94 1.47 -10.21
N LYS A 153 -8.69 2.10 -9.29
CA LYS A 153 -10.09 2.45 -9.51
C LYS A 153 -10.22 3.43 -10.67
N LEU A 154 -11.07 3.09 -11.64
CA LEU A 154 -11.39 3.96 -12.76
C LEU A 154 -12.33 5.07 -12.29
N LEU A 155 -11.79 6.27 -12.09
CA LEU A 155 -12.55 7.48 -11.79
C LEU A 155 -13.07 8.09 -13.09
N ILE A 156 -14.31 7.78 -13.46
CA ILE A 156 -15.01 8.44 -14.57
C ILE A 156 -15.61 9.75 -14.02
N GLY A 157 -14.86 10.85 -14.15
CA GLY A 157 -15.33 12.20 -13.79
C GLY A 157 -16.16 12.86 -14.90
N GLU A 158 -16.81 13.97 -14.58
CA GLU A 158 -17.54 14.82 -15.55
C GLU A 158 -16.58 15.49 -16.56
N LYS A 159 -15.34 15.76 -16.12
CA LYS A 159 -14.28 16.35 -16.94
C LYS A 159 -13.18 15.32 -17.16
N VAL A 160 -12.60 15.37 -18.36
CA VAL A 160 -11.36 14.64 -18.69
C VAL A 160 -10.23 15.20 -17.82
N SER A 161 -9.34 14.32 -17.34
CA SER A 161 -8.12 14.73 -16.66
C SER A 161 -7.29 15.68 -17.53
N GLU A 162 -6.44 16.49 -16.92
CA GLU A 162 -5.57 17.39 -17.65
C GLU A 162 -4.71 16.59 -18.64
N ARG A 163 -4.68 17.05 -19.90
CA ARG A 163 -3.90 16.41 -20.94
C ARG A 163 -2.43 16.41 -20.51
N PRO A 164 -1.74 15.25 -20.48
CA PRO A 164 -0.35 15.21 -20.10
C PRO A 164 0.46 16.13 -21.04
N PRO A 165 1.42 16.91 -20.50
CA PRO A 165 2.27 17.75 -21.33
C PRO A 165 3.04 16.86 -22.31
N LEU A 166 3.36 17.40 -23.50
CA LEU A 166 4.21 16.69 -24.44
C LEU A 166 5.54 16.36 -23.74
N PRO A 167 6.07 15.12 -23.92
CA PRO A 167 7.40 14.78 -23.44
C PRO A 167 8.44 15.80 -23.91
N GLU A 168 9.43 16.11 -23.06
CA GLU A 168 10.43 17.15 -23.36
C GLU A 168 11.11 16.95 -24.73
N TYR A 169 11.37 15.70 -25.11
CA TYR A 169 11.99 15.37 -26.39
C TYR A 169 11.11 15.65 -27.63
N LEU A 170 9.79 15.79 -27.45
CA LEU A 170 8.83 16.17 -28.50
C LEU A 170 8.46 17.65 -28.43
N THR A 171 8.88 18.37 -27.39
CA THR A 171 8.64 19.81 -27.31
C THR A 171 9.57 20.55 -28.27
N ALA A 172 8.99 21.49 -29.03
CA ALA A 172 9.77 22.34 -29.91
C ALA A 172 10.75 23.16 -29.07
N ILE A 173 12.06 22.93 -29.28
CA ILE A 173 13.12 23.71 -28.64
C ILE A 173 12.94 25.16 -29.11
N LYS A 174 12.50 26.04 -28.20
CA LYS A 174 12.44 27.47 -28.48
C LYS A 174 13.87 27.99 -28.64
N PRO A 175 14.25 28.57 -29.79
CA PRO A 175 15.58 29.09 -29.99
C PRO A 175 15.84 30.23 -28.99
N SER A 176 16.87 30.07 -28.16
CA SER A 176 17.22 31.05 -27.11
C SER A 176 17.83 32.32 -27.68
N GLU A 177 18.51 32.24 -28.83
CA GLU A 177 19.22 33.36 -29.44
C GLU A 177 19.04 33.41 -30.97
N SER A 178 19.15 34.60 -31.53
CA SER A 178 19.11 34.82 -32.98
C SER A 178 20.51 34.61 -33.58
N ARG A 179 20.65 33.57 -34.42
CA ARG A 179 21.88 33.27 -35.18
C ARG A 179 22.40 34.47 -35.96
N LEU A 180 21.49 35.28 -36.51
CA LEU A 180 21.84 36.47 -37.27
C LEU A 180 22.46 37.55 -36.39
N LEU A 181 21.85 37.83 -35.23
CA LEU A 181 22.35 38.86 -34.31
C LEU A 181 23.69 38.44 -33.70
N GLU A 182 23.87 37.15 -33.42
CA GLU A 182 25.13 36.62 -32.91
C GLU A 182 26.26 36.74 -33.96
N ALA A 183 25.97 36.38 -35.22
CA ALA A 183 26.90 36.57 -36.33
C ALA A 183 27.24 38.05 -36.56
N ALA A 184 26.24 38.94 -36.53
CA ALA A 184 26.42 40.38 -36.67
C ALA A 184 27.26 40.98 -35.53
N LYS A 185 27.07 40.50 -34.30
CA LYS A 185 27.88 40.90 -33.14
C LYS A 185 29.34 40.52 -33.32
N ARG A 186 29.62 39.27 -33.73
CA ARG A 186 30.98 38.79 -34.01
C ARG A 186 31.68 39.62 -35.09
N GLU A 187 31.00 39.98 -36.16
CA GLU A 187 31.59 40.83 -37.21
C GLU A 187 31.81 42.28 -36.76
N ASN A 188 30.94 42.82 -35.91
CA ASN A 188 31.12 44.14 -35.32
C ASN A 188 32.33 44.17 -34.36
N ASP A 189 32.46 43.15 -33.50
CA ASP A 189 33.57 43.03 -32.56
C ASP A 189 34.91 42.92 -33.29
N LYS A 190 35.01 42.08 -34.34
CA LYS A 190 36.20 42.02 -35.22
C LYS A 190 36.54 43.37 -35.85
N ARG A 191 35.55 44.15 -36.28
CA ARG A 191 35.78 45.48 -36.87
C ARG A 191 36.30 46.44 -35.81
N LYS A 192 35.71 46.45 -34.61
CA LYS A 192 36.16 47.27 -33.49
C LYS A 192 37.60 46.94 -33.09
N GLU A 193 37.96 45.65 -33.02
CA GLU A 193 39.33 45.20 -32.74
C GLU A 193 40.33 45.67 -33.81
N LYS A 194 39.98 45.59 -35.10
CA LYS A 194 40.84 46.10 -36.18
C LYS A 194 41.02 47.62 -36.13
N THR A 195 39.93 48.35 -35.89
CA THR A 195 39.97 49.82 -35.78
C THR A 195 40.73 50.27 -34.54
N SER A 196 40.57 49.58 -33.39
CA SER A 196 41.31 49.89 -32.17
C SER A 196 42.80 49.52 -32.27
N ALA A 197 43.16 48.45 -32.98
CA ALA A 197 44.55 48.05 -33.22
C ALA A 197 45.33 49.02 -34.15
N THR A 198 44.63 49.81 -34.97
CA THR A 198 45.27 50.78 -35.87
C THR A 198 45.62 52.10 -35.17
N ALA A 199 44.99 52.38 -34.02
CA ALA A 199 45.30 53.55 -33.21
C ALA A 199 46.42 53.23 -32.22
N ILE A 200 47.65 53.71 -32.49
CA ILE A 200 48.73 53.74 -31.49
C ILE A 200 48.26 54.66 -30.36
N SER A 201 47.70 54.09 -29.29
CA SER A 201 47.30 54.88 -28.12
C SER A 201 48.54 55.11 -27.25
N PHE A 202 49.06 56.34 -27.26
CA PHE A 202 50.19 56.76 -26.43
C PHE A 202 49.85 56.91 -24.93
N ARG A 203 48.66 56.48 -24.50
CA ARG A 203 48.11 56.76 -23.16
C ARG A 203 48.86 56.05 -22.01
N ASN A 204 49.69 55.04 -22.33
CA ASN A 204 50.57 54.36 -21.36
C ASN A 204 52.08 54.67 -21.54
N MET A 205 52.48 55.58 -22.45
CA MET A 205 53.88 56.01 -22.56
C MET A 205 54.16 57.28 -21.75
N ARG A 206 53.94 57.24 -20.42
CA ARG A 206 54.50 58.23 -19.50
C ARG A 206 54.60 57.68 -18.08
N ASN A 207 55.68 56.95 -17.80
CA ASN A 207 56.37 57.00 -16.50
C ASN A 207 57.76 56.38 -16.66
N GLY A 208 58.72 57.21 -17.07
CA GLY A 208 60.11 56.82 -17.25
C GLY A 208 60.94 58.06 -17.58
N GLY A 209 61.03 59.00 -16.62
CA GLY A 209 61.81 60.21 -16.79
C GLY A 209 61.69 61.17 -15.61
N GLY A 210 62.46 60.91 -14.55
CA GLY A 210 62.71 61.88 -13.48
C GLY A 210 63.43 61.29 -12.26
N GLY A 211 64.77 61.42 -12.21
CA GLY A 211 65.55 61.29 -10.97
C GLY A 211 67.01 60.86 -11.14
N ASN A 212 67.92 61.83 -11.33
CA ASN A 212 69.39 61.73 -11.41
C ASN A 212 70.06 61.11 -10.17
N VAL A 213 71.12 60.31 -10.38
CA VAL A 213 72.53 60.53 -9.95
C VAL A 213 73.47 59.57 -10.69
#